data_AF-A0A352Z745-F1
#
_entry.id   AF-A0A352Z745-F1
#
_cell.length_a   1.000
_cell.length_b   1.000
_cell.length_c   1.000
_cell.angle_alpha   90.00
_cell.angle_beta   90.00
_cell.angle_gamma   90.00
#
_symmetry.space_group_name_H-M   'P 1'
#
loop_
_entity.id
_entity.type
_entity.pdbx_description
1 polymer ?
#
loop_
_entity_poly.entity_id
_entity_poly.type
_entity_poly.pdbx_seq_one_letter_code
_entity_poly.pdbx_strand_id
1 'polypeptide(L)'
;MENKISMEDKIVYQTEIQRDMPRKVQNTVQNTVQNTVQNTVQNTVQNKIQVQTRKDRAAQIMEIKMRRAEDSGSIVFIPVGGMKGQEFGKNLLALNKHVRILKSSAVFGDIESIKRQLTDIENARDEMWGKIKAVIPRFSSFSPKRWSEINNSRDEKIRLAQRRISYVITPTDDTTGSIIMAAKVLSEKIIESQASSSLDELSELIGTYRMFNEKITNILNDGGKTDVQDAANTESVADAQEAIEPPEARTKTGKKK
;
A
#
# COMPACT_ATOMS: atom_id res chain seq x y z
N MET A 1 73.63 -33.92 -13.07
CA MET A 1 73.53 -34.14 -11.62
C MET A 1 72.17 -34.72 -11.33
N GLU A 2 72.08 -36.04 -11.18
CA GLU A 2 70.85 -36.71 -10.76
C GLU A 2 70.71 -36.57 -9.24
N ASN A 3 69.71 -35.81 -8.79
CA ASN A 3 69.37 -35.73 -7.37
C ASN A 3 68.78 -37.09 -6.94
N LYS A 4 69.63 -37.96 -6.37
CA LYS A 4 69.19 -39.16 -5.65
C LYS A 4 68.61 -38.72 -4.32
N ILE A 5 67.29 -38.54 -4.28
CA ILE A 5 66.53 -38.38 -3.03
C ILE A 5 66.74 -39.65 -2.19
N SER A 6 67.16 -39.48 -0.93
CA SER A 6 67.41 -40.59 -0.01
C SER A 6 66.12 -41.39 0.23
N MET A 7 66.25 -42.69 0.48
CA MET A 7 65.11 -43.55 0.83
C MET A 7 64.39 -43.05 2.11
N GLU A 8 65.16 -42.42 3.01
CA GLU A 8 64.65 -41.80 4.24
C GLU A 8 63.77 -40.58 3.94
N ASP A 9 64.16 -39.71 3.01
CA ASP A 9 63.36 -38.55 2.59
C ASP A 9 62.03 -38.97 1.97
N LYS A 10 62.02 -40.09 1.22
CA LYS A 10 60.78 -40.67 0.66
C LYS A 10 59.84 -41.17 1.76
N ILE A 11 60.37 -41.81 2.81
CA ILE A 11 59.59 -42.31 3.94
C ILE A 11 59.03 -41.15 4.77
N VAL A 12 59.83 -40.12 5.02
CA VAL A 12 59.38 -38.91 5.74
C VAL A 12 58.27 -38.21 4.97
N TYR A 13 58.45 -38.00 3.66
CA TYR A 13 57.44 -37.37 2.81
C TYR A 13 56.14 -38.18 2.75
N GLN A 14 56.24 -39.51 2.61
CA GLN A 14 55.06 -40.38 2.60
C GLN A 14 54.32 -40.36 3.94
N THR A 15 55.05 -40.30 5.06
CA THR A 15 54.48 -40.24 6.41
C THR A 15 53.80 -38.88 6.66
N GLU A 16 54.39 -37.78 6.20
CA GLU A 16 53.82 -36.44 6.32
C GLU A 16 52.52 -36.29 5.50
N ILE A 17 52.50 -36.82 4.27
CA ILE A 17 51.28 -36.91 3.45
C ILE A 17 50.19 -37.73 4.17
N GLN A 18 50.54 -38.91 4.71
CA GLN A 18 49.59 -39.77 5.42
C GLN A 18 49.03 -39.11 6.68
N ARG A 19 49.82 -38.25 7.35
CA ARG A 19 49.41 -37.54 8.56
C ARG A 19 48.55 -36.32 8.27
N ASP A 20 48.87 -35.55 7.24
CA ASP A 20 48.26 -34.24 6.98
C ASP A 20 47.06 -34.29 6.04
N MET A 21 47.05 -35.24 5.09
CA MET A 21 45.96 -35.37 4.14
C MET A 21 44.60 -35.63 4.81
N PRO A 22 44.47 -36.53 5.81
CA PRO A 22 43.20 -36.73 6.50
C PRO A 22 42.68 -35.45 7.16
N ARG A 23 43.56 -34.64 7.78
CA ARG A 23 43.19 -33.37 8.41
C ARG A 23 42.73 -32.33 7.38
N LYS A 24 43.43 -32.22 6.25
CA LYS A 24 43.03 -31.30 5.17
C LYS A 24 41.70 -31.70 4.57
N VAL A 25 41.50 -32.99 4.27
CA VAL A 25 40.22 -33.51 3.76
C VAL A 25 39.10 -33.26 4.76
N GLN A 26 39.30 -33.57 6.04
CA GLN A 26 38.30 -33.34 7.08
C GLN A 26 37.92 -31.85 7.17
N ASN A 27 38.90 -30.94 7.19
CA ASN A 27 38.64 -29.51 7.24
C ASN A 27 37.91 -29.01 5.99
N THR A 28 38.30 -29.45 4.79
CA THR A 28 37.63 -29.07 3.55
C THR A 28 36.21 -29.59 3.49
N VAL A 29 35.97 -30.85 3.87
CA VAL A 29 34.63 -31.44 3.91
C VAL A 29 33.77 -30.74 4.95
N GLN A 30 34.27 -30.55 6.16
CA GLN A 30 33.53 -29.86 7.22
C GLN A 30 33.15 -28.44 6.81
N ASN A 31 34.10 -27.66 6.28
CA ASN A 31 33.83 -26.30 5.82
C ASN A 31 32.86 -26.27 4.65
N THR A 32 32.99 -27.19 3.68
CA THR A 32 32.09 -27.23 2.52
C THR A 32 30.68 -27.64 2.94
N VAL A 33 30.54 -28.70 3.74
CA VAL A 33 29.24 -29.17 4.23
C VAL A 33 28.59 -28.11 5.11
N GLN A 34 29.32 -27.52 6.05
CA GLN A 34 28.77 -26.49 6.92
C GLN A 34 28.33 -25.27 6.10
N ASN A 35 29.17 -24.75 5.20
CA ASN A 35 28.82 -23.59 4.39
C ASN A 35 27.67 -23.90 3.41
N THR A 36 27.68 -25.05 2.75
CA THR A 36 26.61 -25.41 1.80
C THR A 36 25.30 -25.68 2.51
N VAL A 37 25.30 -26.45 3.60
CA VAL A 37 24.08 -26.74 4.36
C VAL A 37 23.55 -25.46 5.00
N GLN A 38 24.39 -24.69 5.68
CA GLN A 38 23.97 -23.45 6.33
C GLN A 38 23.40 -22.48 5.30
N ASN A 39 24.15 -22.16 4.24
CA ASN A 39 23.67 -21.19 3.24
C ASN A 39 22.47 -21.71 2.46
N THR A 40 22.43 -22.98 2.08
CA THR A 40 21.33 -23.51 1.26
C THR A 40 20.06 -23.66 2.09
N VAL A 41 20.15 -24.27 3.28
CA VAL A 41 18.98 -24.46 4.15
C VAL A 41 18.49 -23.12 4.66
N GLN A 42 19.38 -22.27 5.19
CA GLN A 42 18.98 -20.97 5.72
C GLN A 42 18.31 -20.12 4.64
N ASN A 43 18.95 -19.94 3.47
CA ASN A 43 18.37 -19.09 2.43
C ASN A 43 17.09 -19.71 1.84
N THR A 44 17.06 -21.01 1.60
CA THR A 44 15.88 -21.65 0.99
C THR A 44 14.69 -21.65 1.95
N VAL A 45 14.91 -22.01 3.21
CA VAL A 45 13.85 -22.09 4.22
C VAL A 45 13.37 -20.68 4.56
N GLN A 46 14.27 -19.72 4.81
CA GLN A 46 13.88 -18.33 5.11
C GLN A 46 13.11 -17.70 3.96
N ASN A 47 13.55 -17.88 2.71
CA ASN A 47 12.82 -17.37 1.55
C ASN A 47 11.42 -18.00 1.41
N LYS A 48 11.29 -19.31 1.63
CA LYS A 48 9.99 -19.98 1.60
C LYS A 48 9.04 -19.47 2.68
N ILE A 49 9.53 -19.32 3.91
CA ILE A 49 8.75 -18.78 5.03
C ILE A 49 8.32 -17.35 4.70
N GLN A 50 9.23 -16.49 4.27
CA GLN A 50 8.93 -15.10 3.93
C GLN A 50 7.88 -14.99 2.82
N VAL A 51 7.98 -15.82 1.77
CA VAL A 51 6.99 -15.88 0.69
C VAL A 51 5.63 -16.34 1.21
N GLN A 52 5.60 -17.34 2.08
CA GLN A 52 4.34 -17.84 2.65
C GLN A 52 3.68 -16.80 3.55
N THR A 53 4.43 -16.16 4.45
CA THR A 53 3.93 -15.07 5.30
C THR A 53 3.34 -13.93 4.47
N ARG A 54 3.97 -13.57 3.35
CA ARG A 54 3.43 -12.55 2.42
C ARG A 54 2.10 -12.98 1.78
N LYS A 55 1.98 -14.26 1.39
CA LYS A 55 0.74 -14.81 0.83
C LYS A 55 -0.39 -14.83 1.86
N ASP A 56 -0.10 -15.27 3.08
CA ASP A 56 -1.07 -15.36 4.16
C ASP A 56 -1.58 -13.95 4.54
N ARG A 57 -0.66 -12.98 4.65
CA ARG A 57 -1.02 -11.58 4.88
C ARG A 57 -1.89 -11.03 3.76
N ALA A 58 -1.53 -11.26 2.50
CA ALA A 58 -2.33 -10.83 1.34
C ALA A 58 -3.74 -11.44 1.34
N ALA A 59 -3.88 -12.71 1.70
CA ALA A 59 -5.17 -13.39 1.82
C ALA A 59 -6.03 -12.78 2.94
N GLN A 60 -5.44 -12.50 4.11
CA GLN A 60 -6.14 -11.85 5.22
C GLN A 60 -6.60 -10.42 4.86
N ILE A 61 -5.75 -9.64 4.21
CA ILE A 61 -6.09 -8.29 3.74
C ILE A 61 -7.28 -8.36 2.78
N MET A 62 -7.23 -9.31 1.85
CA MET A 62 -8.29 -9.53 0.87
C MET A 62 -9.59 -9.92 1.56
N GLU A 63 -9.56 -10.84 2.53
CA GLU A 63 -10.75 -11.25 3.28
C GLU A 63 -11.40 -10.08 4.02
N ILE A 64 -10.60 -9.27 4.74
CA ILE A 64 -11.08 -8.07 5.46
C ILE A 64 -11.70 -7.08 4.48
N LYS A 65 -11.03 -6.86 3.34
CA LYS A 65 -11.49 -5.95 2.29
C LYS A 65 -12.83 -6.40 1.70
N MET A 66 -12.99 -7.70 1.44
CA MET A 66 -14.23 -8.28 0.93
C MET A 66 -15.35 -8.15 1.96
N ARG A 67 -15.10 -8.50 3.22
CA ARG A 67 -16.07 -8.34 4.31
C ARG A 67 -16.56 -6.90 4.46
N ARG A 68 -15.66 -5.92 4.36
CA ARG A 68 -16.03 -4.49 4.38
C ARG A 68 -16.85 -4.08 3.15
N ALA A 69 -16.59 -4.66 1.99
CA ALA A 69 -17.34 -4.34 0.77
C ALA A 69 -18.81 -4.79 0.86
N GLU A 70 -19.11 -5.77 1.71
CA GLU A 70 -20.48 -6.25 1.95
C GLU A 70 -21.33 -5.28 2.78
N ASP A 71 -20.70 -4.46 3.63
CA ASP A 71 -21.38 -3.43 4.42
C ASP A 71 -22.12 -2.46 3.49
N SER A 72 -23.41 -2.21 3.71
CA SER A 72 -24.22 -1.30 2.89
C SER A 72 -23.64 0.12 2.85
N GLY A 73 -23.03 0.58 3.95
CA GLY A 73 -22.45 1.92 4.07
C GLY A 73 -21.06 2.06 3.45
N SER A 74 -20.41 0.96 3.06
CA SER A 74 -19.06 1.03 2.49
C SER A 74 -19.06 1.59 1.07
N ILE A 75 -18.00 2.33 0.75
CA ILE A 75 -17.71 2.84 -0.59
C ILE A 75 -16.49 2.09 -1.11
N VAL A 76 -16.61 1.53 -2.31
CA VAL A 76 -15.49 0.90 -3.03
C VAL A 76 -15.03 1.83 -4.13
N PHE A 77 -13.73 2.08 -4.15
CA PHE A 77 -13.11 3.10 -4.97
C PHE A 77 -11.85 2.57 -5.66
N ILE A 78 -11.65 2.90 -6.93
CA ILE A 78 -10.42 2.60 -7.66
C ILE A 78 -9.78 3.93 -8.05
N PRO A 79 -8.64 4.30 -7.45
CA PRO A 79 -7.97 5.54 -7.80
C PRO A 79 -7.32 5.48 -9.18
N VAL A 80 -7.33 6.62 -9.86
CA VAL A 80 -6.65 6.85 -11.14
C VAL A 80 -5.29 7.51 -10.93
N GLY A 81 -4.36 7.32 -11.87
CA GLY A 81 -3.04 8.00 -11.85
C GLY A 81 -1.92 7.24 -11.14
N GLY A 82 -2.00 5.91 -11.06
CA GLY A 82 -0.91 5.06 -10.54
C GLY A 82 -0.58 5.36 -9.08
N MET A 83 0.70 5.58 -8.77
CA MET A 83 1.16 5.87 -7.41
C MET A 83 0.50 7.10 -6.79
N LYS A 84 0.29 8.16 -7.58
CA LYS A 84 -0.39 9.38 -7.11
C LYS A 84 -1.88 9.15 -6.82
N GLY A 85 -2.51 8.27 -7.58
CA GLY A 85 -3.85 7.79 -7.27
C GLY A 85 -3.90 7.03 -5.95
N GLN A 86 -2.94 6.13 -5.73
CA GLN A 86 -2.86 5.36 -4.49
C GLN A 86 -2.63 6.26 -3.28
N GLU A 87 -1.76 7.28 -3.41
CA GLU A 87 -1.55 8.31 -2.39
C GLU A 87 -2.86 8.99 -2.01
N PHE A 88 -3.68 9.39 -2.99
CA PHE A 88 -5.00 9.96 -2.69
C PHE A 88 -5.95 8.97 -2.01
N GLY A 89 -5.94 7.69 -2.41
CA GLY A 89 -6.69 6.64 -1.70
C GLY A 89 -6.28 6.50 -0.23
N LYS A 90 -4.97 6.57 0.07
CA LYS A 90 -4.45 6.59 1.44
C LYS A 90 -4.88 7.85 2.20
N ASN A 91 -4.85 9.02 1.56
CA ASN A 91 -5.29 10.28 2.16
C ASN A 91 -6.79 10.25 2.51
N LEU A 92 -7.64 9.62 1.69
CA LEU A 92 -9.07 9.45 2.00
C LEU A 92 -9.30 8.52 3.22
N LEU A 93 -8.50 7.45 3.35
CA LEU A 93 -8.53 6.60 4.55
C LEU A 93 -8.06 7.36 5.79
N ALA A 94 -6.98 8.14 5.66
CA ALA A 94 -6.46 8.97 6.74
C ALA A 94 -7.47 10.03 7.17
N LEU A 95 -8.17 10.68 6.22
CA LEU A 95 -9.24 11.63 6.50
C LEU A 95 -10.38 10.98 7.30
N ASN A 96 -10.83 9.79 6.88
CA ASN A 96 -11.88 9.08 7.59
C ASN A 96 -11.48 8.75 9.04
N LYS A 97 -10.22 8.35 9.25
CA LYS A 97 -9.67 8.13 10.59
C LYS A 97 -9.56 9.43 11.38
N HIS A 98 -9.11 10.52 10.74
CA HIS A 98 -8.98 11.84 11.35
C HIS A 98 -10.30 12.35 11.89
N VAL A 99 -11.38 12.28 11.09
CA VAL A 99 -12.74 12.66 11.52
C VAL A 99 -13.19 11.83 12.72
N ARG A 100 -12.92 10.52 12.73
CA ARG A 100 -13.22 9.66 13.88
C ARG A 100 -12.49 10.12 15.14
N ILE A 101 -11.20 10.44 15.03
CA ILE A 101 -10.38 10.95 16.14
C ILE A 101 -10.93 12.27 16.64
N LEU A 102 -11.18 13.24 15.76
CA LEU A 102 -11.77 14.54 16.13
C LEU A 102 -13.07 14.39 16.92
N LYS A 103 -13.97 13.52 16.45
CA LYS A 103 -15.24 13.27 17.14
C LYS A 103 -15.06 12.59 18.50
N SER A 104 -14.13 11.64 18.63
CA SER A 104 -13.84 11.03 19.93
C SER A 104 -13.14 12.01 20.88
N SER A 105 -12.28 12.88 20.36
CA SER A 105 -11.57 13.90 21.13
C SER A 105 -12.48 15.02 21.61
N ALA A 106 -13.66 15.22 20.99
CA ALA A 106 -14.61 16.24 21.42
C ALA A 106 -15.07 16.10 22.88
N VAL A 107 -14.91 14.92 23.49
CA VAL A 107 -15.23 14.67 24.90
C VAL A 107 -14.24 15.34 25.85
N PHE A 108 -12.96 15.43 25.48
CA PHE A 108 -11.88 15.87 26.38
C PHE A 108 -10.96 16.96 25.79
N GLY A 109 -11.09 17.27 24.50
CA GLY A 109 -10.24 18.22 23.78
C GLY A 109 -10.86 19.61 23.63
N ASP A 110 -10.12 20.49 22.96
CA ASP A 110 -10.60 21.83 22.63
C ASP A 110 -11.73 21.76 21.58
N ILE A 111 -12.97 21.91 22.07
CA ILE A 111 -14.19 21.83 21.28
C ILE A 111 -14.22 22.86 20.14
N GLU A 112 -13.65 24.05 20.33
CA GLU A 112 -13.68 25.11 19.31
C GLU A 112 -12.69 24.84 18.18
N SER A 113 -11.49 24.33 18.50
CA SER A 113 -10.56 23.81 17.50
C SER A 113 -11.15 22.64 16.70
N ILE A 114 -11.80 21.70 17.38
CA ILE A 114 -12.44 20.54 16.74
C ILE A 114 -13.57 20.98 15.79
N LYS A 115 -14.45 21.89 16.24
CA LYS A 115 -15.52 22.45 15.39
C LYS A 115 -14.96 23.15 14.15
N ARG A 116 -13.86 23.89 14.29
CA ARG A 116 -13.20 24.54 13.16
C ARG A 116 -12.72 23.52 12.13
N GLN A 117 -12.00 22.49 12.58
CA GLN A 117 -11.52 21.43 11.67
C GLN A 117 -12.67 20.67 10.99
N LEU A 118 -13.76 20.36 11.71
CA LEU A 118 -14.93 19.73 11.10
C LEU A 118 -15.60 20.65 10.06
N THR A 119 -15.67 21.96 10.34
CA THR A 119 -16.15 22.96 9.37
C THR A 119 -15.27 23.00 8.12
N ASP A 120 -13.95 22.93 8.25
CA ASP A 120 -13.03 22.91 7.11
C ASP A 120 -13.23 21.68 6.22
N ILE A 121 -13.55 20.53 6.83
CA ILE A 121 -13.89 19.30 6.11
C ILE A 121 -15.24 19.44 5.38
N GLU A 122 -16.23 20.08 5.99
CA GLU A 122 -17.51 20.38 5.33
C GLU A 122 -17.35 21.35 4.16
N ASN A 123 -16.53 22.39 4.32
CA ASN A 123 -16.21 23.33 3.25
C ASN A 123 -15.51 22.61 2.08
N ALA A 124 -14.59 21.69 2.38
CA ALA A 124 -13.95 20.86 1.36
C ALA A 124 -14.96 19.98 0.61
N ARG A 125 -15.91 19.34 1.32
CA ARG A 125 -17.01 18.59 0.69
C ARG A 125 -17.76 19.46 -0.31
N ASP A 126 -18.19 20.65 0.11
CA ASP A 126 -19.04 21.51 -0.72
C ASP A 126 -18.28 22.06 -1.94
N GLU A 127 -17.01 22.44 -1.76
CA GLU A 127 -16.13 22.83 -2.86
C GLU A 127 -15.94 21.69 -3.87
N MET A 128 -15.65 20.48 -3.39
CA MET A 128 -15.46 19.30 -4.24
C MET A 128 -16.72 19.01 -5.06
N TRP A 129 -17.89 19.01 -4.43
CA TRP A 129 -19.13 18.77 -5.14
C TRP A 129 -19.51 19.91 -6.08
N GLY A 130 -19.18 21.17 -5.76
CA GLY A 130 -19.31 22.29 -6.67
C GLY A 130 -18.53 22.07 -7.97
N LYS A 131 -17.29 21.56 -7.86
CA LYS A 131 -16.44 21.25 -9.02
C LYS A 131 -16.93 20.03 -9.79
N ILE A 132 -17.37 18.97 -9.10
CA ILE A 132 -18.00 17.81 -9.77
C ILE A 132 -19.21 18.22 -10.59
N LYS A 133 -20.07 19.10 -10.06
CA LYS A 133 -21.25 19.59 -10.78
C LYS A 133 -20.91 20.38 -12.03
N ALA A 134 -19.80 21.11 -12.00
CA ALA A 134 -19.30 21.84 -13.17
C ALA A 134 -18.80 20.89 -14.26
N VAL A 135 -17.98 19.89 -13.89
CA VAL A 135 -17.33 18.99 -14.86
C VAL A 135 -18.20 17.76 -15.23
N ILE A 136 -19.23 17.45 -14.45
CA ILE A 136 -20.14 16.31 -14.68
C ILE A 136 -21.61 16.78 -14.52
N PRO A 137 -22.23 17.31 -15.59
CA PRO A 137 -23.54 17.97 -15.52
C PRO A 137 -24.69 17.13 -14.94
N ARG A 138 -24.60 15.79 -15.03
CA ARG A 138 -25.61 14.87 -14.47
C ARG A 138 -25.80 15.02 -12.95
N PHE A 139 -24.81 15.59 -12.25
CA PHE A 139 -24.87 15.82 -10.80
C PHE A 139 -25.31 17.25 -10.42
N SER A 140 -25.66 18.11 -11.37
CA SER A 140 -26.04 19.52 -11.10
C SER A 140 -27.08 19.68 -9.98
N SER A 141 -28.14 18.86 -9.99
CA SER A 141 -29.20 18.84 -8.97
C SER A 141 -28.91 17.92 -7.78
N PHE A 142 -27.79 17.18 -7.79
CA PHE A 142 -27.46 16.21 -6.76
C PHE A 142 -27.10 16.89 -5.43
N SER A 143 -27.61 16.34 -4.32
CA SER A 143 -27.27 16.79 -2.97
C SER A 143 -26.16 15.90 -2.40
N PRO A 144 -25.00 16.46 -2.00
CA PRO A 144 -23.90 15.69 -1.41
C PRO A 144 -24.33 14.80 -0.24
N LYS A 145 -25.28 15.28 0.58
CA LYS A 145 -25.82 14.53 1.73
C LYS A 145 -26.50 13.20 1.35
N ARG A 146 -26.88 13.03 0.08
CA ARG A 146 -27.52 11.82 -0.46
C ARG A 146 -26.51 10.91 -1.18
N TRP A 147 -25.22 11.01 -0.85
CA TRP A 147 -24.12 10.26 -1.48
C TRP A 147 -24.38 8.74 -1.56
N SER A 148 -25.11 8.16 -0.60
CA SER A 148 -25.40 6.73 -0.55
C SER A 148 -26.29 6.25 -1.72
N GLU A 149 -27.10 7.14 -2.30
CA GLU A 149 -28.02 6.81 -3.40
C GLU A 149 -27.32 6.55 -4.73
N ILE A 150 -26.12 7.10 -4.89
CA ILE A 150 -25.27 6.92 -6.09
C ILE A 150 -24.14 5.92 -5.83
N ASN A 151 -24.15 5.26 -4.67
CA ASN A 151 -23.18 4.22 -4.36
C ASN A 151 -23.47 2.95 -5.19
N ASN A 152 -22.46 2.10 -5.35
CA ASN A 152 -22.64 0.84 -6.06
C ASN A 152 -23.49 -0.15 -5.25
N SER A 153 -24.16 -1.06 -5.97
CA SER A 153 -24.82 -2.22 -5.36
C SER A 153 -23.81 -3.11 -4.63
N ARG A 154 -24.30 -3.96 -3.71
CA ARG A 154 -23.45 -4.91 -2.97
C ARG A 154 -22.58 -5.75 -3.89
N ASP A 155 -23.16 -6.34 -4.94
CA ASP A 155 -22.44 -7.23 -5.85
C ASP A 155 -21.35 -6.49 -6.63
N GLU A 156 -21.62 -5.26 -7.04
CA GLU A 156 -20.64 -4.43 -7.74
C GLU A 156 -19.50 -4.00 -6.80
N LYS A 157 -19.81 -3.66 -5.54
CA LYS A 157 -18.78 -3.39 -4.52
C LYS A 157 -17.88 -4.59 -4.30
N ILE A 158 -18.45 -5.79 -4.16
CA ILE A 158 -17.71 -7.06 -4.04
C ILE A 158 -16.80 -7.26 -5.25
N ARG A 159 -17.32 -7.08 -6.46
CA ARG A 159 -16.54 -7.22 -7.71
C ARG A 159 -15.38 -6.23 -7.79
N LEU A 160 -15.61 -4.96 -7.43
CA LEU A 160 -14.57 -3.94 -7.44
C LEU A 160 -13.53 -4.15 -6.32
N ALA A 161 -13.96 -4.64 -5.15
CA ALA A 161 -13.09 -4.92 -4.02
C ALA A 161 -12.06 -6.02 -4.33
N GLN A 162 -12.36 -6.91 -5.28
CA GLN A 162 -11.43 -7.93 -5.75
C GLN A 162 -10.20 -7.37 -6.47
N ARG A 163 -10.26 -6.14 -6.96
CA ARG A 163 -9.11 -5.51 -7.65
C ARG A 163 -8.05 -5.12 -6.64
N ARG A 164 -6.78 -5.46 -6.92
CA ARG A 164 -5.64 -5.17 -6.03
C ARG A 164 -5.55 -3.69 -5.62
N ILE A 165 -5.82 -2.78 -6.55
CA ILE A 165 -5.69 -1.33 -6.33
C ILE A 165 -6.92 -0.65 -5.71
N SER A 166 -8.02 -1.38 -5.46
CA SER A 166 -9.21 -0.74 -4.91
C SER A 166 -9.10 -0.51 -3.40
N TYR A 167 -9.79 0.53 -2.95
CA TYR A 167 -9.97 0.91 -1.56
C TYR A 167 -11.40 0.64 -1.15
N VAL A 168 -11.60 0.13 0.07
CA VAL A 168 -12.92 -0.08 0.67
C VAL A 168 -12.96 0.71 1.96
N ILE A 169 -13.81 1.74 2.00
CA ILE A 169 -13.89 2.68 3.10
C ILE A 169 -15.33 2.69 3.62
N THR A 170 -15.52 2.39 4.90
CA THR A 170 -16.78 2.65 5.61
C THR A 170 -16.67 4.06 6.21
N PRO A 171 -17.40 5.06 5.68
CA PRO A 171 -17.31 6.42 6.18
C PRO A 171 -17.77 6.52 7.63
N THR A 172 -17.10 7.35 8.41
CA THR A 172 -17.46 7.63 9.81
C THR A 172 -18.73 8.48 9.90
N ASP A 173 -18.98 9.32 8.88
CA ASP A 173 -20.16 10.16 8.77
C ASP A 173 -20.50 10.54 7.32
N ASP A 174 -21.61 11.26 7.15
CA ASP A 174 -22.09 11.70 5.84
C ASP A 174 -21.16 12.65 5.12
N THR A 175 -20.47 13.54 5.84
CA THR A 175 -19.52 14.48 5.23
C THR A 175 -18.34 13.73 4.62
N THR A 176 -17.77 12.80 5.37
CA THR A 176 -16.68 11.94 4.90
C THR A 176 -17.15 11.03 3.76
N GLY A 177 -18.35 10.45 3.87
CA GLY A 177 -18.95 9.63 2.82
C GLY A 177 -19.13 10.41 1.52
N SER A 178 -19.59 11.66 1.63
CA SER A 178 -19.73 12.58 0.49
C SER A 178 -18.40 12.90 -0.19
N ILE A 179 -17.32 13.11 0.58
CA ILE A 179 -15.97 13.38 0.05
C ILE A 179 -15.41 12.16 -0.67
N ILE A 180 -15.51 10.97 -0.05
CA ILE A 180 -15.04 9.73 -0.66
C ILE A 180 -15.83 9.42 -1.94
N MET A 181 -17.15 9.63 -1.91
CA MET A 181 -18.01 9.46 -3.08
C MET A 181 -17.65 10.46 -4.20
N ALA A 182 -17.33 11.70 -3.87
CA ALA A 182 -16.86 12.70 -4.83
C ALA A 182 -15.57 12.22 -5.53
N ALA A 183 -14.59 11.74 -4.78
CA ALA A 183 -13.35 11.18 -5.35
C ALA A 183 -13.62 9.96 -6.25
N LYS A 184 -14.56 9.09 -5.85
CA LYS A 184 -15.00 7.94 -6.64
C LYS A 184 -15.61 8.34 -7.97
N VAL A 185 -16.63 9.18 -7.93
CA VAL A 185 -17.32 9.69 -9.12
C VAL A 185 -16.32 10.31 -10.10
N LEU A 186 -15.37 11.10 -9.59
CA LEU A 186 -14.35 11.73 -10.42
C LEU A 186 -13.39 10.71 -11.05
N SER A 187 -12.96 9.68 -10.30
CA SER A 187 -12.10 8.64 -10.88
C SER A 187 -12.80 7.81 -11.94
N GLU A 188 -14.06 7.45 -11.72
CA GLU A 188 -14.85 6.73 -12.72
C GLU A 188 -14.97 7.56 -14.00
N LYS A 189 -15.26 8.85 -13.86
CA LYS A 189 -15.33 9.76 -15.00
C LYS A 189 -14.00 9.92 -15.72
N ILE A 190 -12.87 9.95 -15.00
CA ILE A 190 -11.53 9.95 -15.61
C ILE A 190 -11.28 8.67 -16.40
N ILE A 191 -11.66 7.50 -15.88
CA ILE A 191 -11.53 6.22 -16.58
C ILE A 191 -12.40 6.21 -17.86
N GLU A 192 -13.63 6.72 -17.77
CA GLU A 192 -14.53 6.86 -18.92
C GLU A 192 -13.91 7.79 -19.99
N SER A 193 -13.39 8.96 -19.61
CA SER A 193 -12.79 9.91 -20.55
C SER A 193 -11.46 9.43 -21.14
N GLN A 194 -10.69 8.61 -20.41
CA GLN A 194 -9.51 7.93 -20.94
C GLN A 194 -9.89 6.94 -22.05
N ALA A 195 -11.02 6.25 -21.90
CA ALA A 195 -11.52 5.32 -22.92
C ALA A 195 -12.08 6.04 -24.15
N SER A 196 -12.67 7.23 -23.98
CA SER A 196 -13.25 8.01 -25.08
C SER A 196 -12.26 8.93 -25.81
N SER A 197 -11.01 9.04 -25.34
CA SER A 197 -9.95 9.88 -25.94
C SER A 197 -10.24 11.40 -25.99
N SER A 198 -11.11 11.91 -25.10
CA SER A 198 -11.36 13.35 -24.95
C SER A 198 -10.26 13.99 -24.08
N LEU A 199 -9.20 14.52 -24.70
CA LEU A 199 -8.02 15.02 -23.97
C LEU A 199 -8.29 16.29 -23.15
N ASP A 200 -9.13 17.20 -23.65
CA ASP A 200 -9.43 18.46 -22.96
C ASP A 200 -10.24 18.21 -21.68
N GLU A 201 -11.30 17.40 -21.79
CA GLU A 201 -12.11 16.96 -20.65
C GLU A 201 -11.25 16.19 -19.63
N LEU A 202 -10.36 15.30 -20.13
CA LEU A 202 -9.46 14.53 -19.27
C LEU A 202 -8.51 15.45 -18.49
N SER A 203 -7.98 16.50 -19.11
CA SER A 203 -7.10 17.46 -18.46
C SER A 203 -7.82 18.19 -17.30
N GLU A 204 -9.05 18.64 -17.54
CA GLU A 204 -9.87 19.31 -16.52
C GLU A 204 -10.23 18.38 -15.35
N LEU A 205 -10.60 17.12 -15.64
CA LEU A 205 -10.90 16.12 -14.63
C LEU A 205 -9.66 15.79 -13.78
N ILE A 206 -8.49 15.62 -14.41
CA ILE A 206 -7.22 15.36 -13.70
C ILE A 206 -6.84 16.55 -12.82
N GLY A 207 -6.99 17.78 -13.33
CA GLY A 207 -6.75 18.99 -12.55
C GLY A 207 -7.62 19.05 -11.29
N THR A 208 -8.92 18.78 -11.46
CA THR A 208 -9.88 18.69 -10.35
C THR A 208 -9.49 17.59 -9.34
N TYR A 209 -9.05 16.43 -9.83
CA TYR A 209 -8.66 15.30 -8.99
C TYR A 209 -7.41 15.59 -8.16
N ARG A 210 -6.42 16.30 -8.72
CA ARG A 210 -5.22 16.74 -7.99
C ARG A 210 -5.56 17.75 -6.90
N MET A 211 -6.38 18.74 -7.24
CA MET A 211 -6.85 19.76 -6.29
C MET A 211 -7.59 19.10 -5.11
N PHE A 212 -8.41 18.07 -5.37
CA PHE A 212 -9.05 17.31 -4.28
C PHE A 212 -8.02 16.67 -3.35
N ASN A 213 -7.02 15.99 -3.91
CA ASN A 213 -5.98 15.36 -3.11
C ASN A 213 -5.18 16.38 -2.29
N GLU A 214 -4.82 17.52 -2.87
CA GLU A 214 -4.12 18.62 -2.19
C GLU A 214 -4.96 19.17 -1.03
N LYS A 215 -6.26 19.40 -1.25
CA LYS A 215 -7.17 19.87 -0.20
C LYS A 215 -7.22 18.90 0.98
N ILE A 216 -7.37 17.60 0.72
CA ILE A 216 -7.39 16.58 1.78
C ILE A 216 -6.03 16.52 2.49
N THR A 217 -4.93 16.63 1.75
CA THR A 217 -3.57 16.64 2.31
C THR A 217 -3.38 17.84 3.26
N ASN A 218 -3.87 19.03 2.88
CA ASN A 218 -3.78 20.22 3.73
C ASN A 218 -4.59 20.07 5.02
N ILE A 219 -5.82 19.55 4.95
CA ILE A 219 -6.64 19.25 6.13
C ILE A 219 -5.90 18.32 7.10
N LEU A 220 -5.27 17.26 6.58
CA LEU A 220 -4.53 16.29 7.38
C LEU A 220 -3.28 16.91 8.03
N ASN A 221 -2.59 17.79 7.31
CA ASN A 221 -1.38 18.45 7.81
C ASN A 221 -1.70 19.54 8.85
N ASP A 222 -2.80 20.27 8.68
CA ASP A 222 -3.22 21.31 9.61
C ASP A 222 -3.77 20.71 10.91
N GLY A 223 -4.43 19.55 10.85
CA GLY A 223 -4.88 18.80 12.03
C GLY A 223 -3.74 18.19 12.87
N GLY A 224 -2.58 17.92 12.25
CA GLY A 224 -1.41 17.33 12.90
C GLY A 224 -0.56 18.30 13.76
N LYS A 225 -0.93 19.59 13.80
CA LYS A 225 -0.23 20.61 14.60
C LYS A 225 -0.87 20.88 15.97
N THR A 226 -1.89 20.11 16.36
CA THR A 226 -2.40 20.17 17.73
C THR A 226 -1.55 19.25 18.60
N ASP A 227 -0.92 19.85 19.62
CA ASP A 227 -0.05 19.20 20.59
C ASP A 227 -0.62 17.86 21.07
N VAL A 228 0.16 16.77 20.95
CA VAL A 228 0.26 15.58 21.83
C VAL A 228 0.82 14.38 21.04
N GLN A 229 2.14 14.19 21.21
CA GLN A 229 2.88 13.00 21.64
C GLN A 229 2.25 11.58 21.72
N ASP A 230 1.17 11.21 21.02
CA ASP A 230 0.56 9.86 21.14
C ASP A 230 0.46 9.08 19.81
N ALA A 231 1.40 9.28 18.88
CA ALA A 231 1.45 8.55 17.60
C ALA A 231 2.26 7.22 17.64
N ALA A 232 2.62 6.70 18.82
CA ALA A 232 3.49 5.53 18.95
C ALA A 232 2.78 4.16 18.85
N ASN A 233 1.47 4.09 18.64
CA ASN A 233 0.74 2.80 18.50
C ASN A 233 -0.18 2.79 17.27
N THR A 234 0.39 3.14 16.11
CA THR A 234 -0.36 3.24 14.85
C THR A 234 -0.10 2.11 13.86
N GLU A 235 0.30 0.92 14.34
CA GLU A 235 0.25 -0.30 13.53
C GLU A 235 -1.13 -0.96 13.69
N SER A 236 -2.00 -0.95 12.68
CA SER A 236 -2.98 -2.06 12.53
C SER A 236 -3.85 -2.06 11.27
N VAL A 237 -3.92 -1.03 10.42
CA VAL A 237 -4.79 -1.14 9.21
C VAL A 237 -4.23 -0.45 7.95
N ALA A 238 -3.52 0.67 8.07
CA ALA A 238 -2.91 1.34 6.92
C ALA A 238 -1.78 0.48 6.29
N ASP A 239 -0.93 -0.09 7.14
CA ASP A 239 0.19 -0.97 6.71
C ASP A 239 -0.30 -2.31 6.14
N ALA A 240 -1.55 -2.69 6.41
CA ALA A 240 -2.12 -3.88 5.82
C ALA A 240 -2.29 -3.70 4.30
N GLN A 241 -2.63 -2.50 3.80
CA GLN A 241 -2.71 -2.26 2.35
C GLN A 241 -1.36 -1.94 1.69
N GLU A 242 -0.33 -1.63 2.49
CA GLU A 242 0.98 -1.16 2.00
C GLU A 242 1.95 -2.28 1.56
N ALA A 243 1.73 -3.52 2.01
CA ALA A 243 2.70 -4.61 1.85
C ALA A 243 2.61 -5.41 0.53
N ILE A 244 1.96 -4.88 -0.51
CA ILE A 244 2.04 -5.46 -1.86
C ILE A 244 2.76 -4.47 -2.77
N GLU A 245 4.07 -4.35 -2.61
CA GLU A 245 4.91 -3.74 -3.64
C GLU A 245 4.76 -4.52 -4.97
N PRO A 246 4.76 -3.84 -6.13
CA PRO A 246 4.90 -4.54 -7.40
C PRO A 246 6.27 -5.23 -7.41
N PRO A 247 6.39 -6.48 -7.92
CA PRO A 247 7.71 -7.08 -8.10
C PRO A 247 8.55 -6.15 -8.97
N GLU A 248 9.70 -5.71 -8.45
CA GLU A 248 10.68 -4.97 -9.23
C GLU A 248 10.90 -5.73 -10.55
N ALA A 249 10.68 -5.03 -11.66
CA ALA A 249 10.97 -5.58 -12.98
C ALA A 249 12.47 -5.85 -13.04
N ARG A 250 12.87 -7.12 -12.88
CA ARG A 250 14.24 -7.57 -13.14
C ARG A 250 14.61 -7.18 -14.56
N THR A 251 15.33 -6.08 -14.70
CA THR A 251 16.08 -5.72 -15.89
C THR A 251 17.11 -6.82 -16.14
N LYS A 252 16.81 -7.73 -17.06
CA LYS A 252 17.82 -8.64 -17.62
C LYS A 252 18.69 -7.85 -18.59
N THR A 253 19.67 -7.11 -18.08
CA THR A 253 20.84 -6.72 -18.87
C THR A 253 21.83 -7.89 -18.87
N GLY A 254 22.04 -8.49 -20.04
CA GLY A 254 23.02 -9.56 -20.18
C GLY A 254 22.86 -10.43 -21.43
N LYS A 255 23.02 -9.84 -22.61
CA LYS A 255 23.50 -10.60 -23.78
C LYS A 255 24.76 -9.91 -24.29
N LYS A 256 25.91 -10.39 -23.82
CA LYS A 256 27.18 -10.25 -24.53
C LYS A 256 27.07 -11.07 -25.82
N LYS A 257 27.35 -10.43 -26.96
CA LYS A 257 28.01 -11.09 -28.09
C LYS A 257 29.46 -10.63 -28.08
#